data_AF-A0A154KQF0-F1
#
_entry.id   AF-A0A154KQF0-F1
#
_cell.length_a   1.000
_cell.length_b   1.000
_cell.length_c   1.000
_cell.angle_alpha   90.00
_cell.angle_beta   90.00
_cell.angle_gamma   90.00
#
_symmetry.space_group_name_H-M   'P 1'
#
loop_
_entity.id
_entity.type
_entity.pdbx_description
1 polymer ?
#
loop_
_entity_poly.entity_id
_entity_poly.type
_entity_poly.pdbx_seq_one_letter_code
_entity_poly.pdbx_strand_id
1 'polypeptide(L)'
;MSRQGSKKLFTAELRLLNKLESMSDIVSMPLPAPAADGGATGGADMSSLHNAIEDLKVELLSDIRIMMEEQKKLNARADDEDQDDARNELRMLKTEIRALANSIQETKREIAALYTAPDDSSGTRLNIVKGELDSVVAATEDATANILETVEKIDAVAHNIRSAAPDDYTQGLADDIVDLVVKVFESCNFQDLTGQRITKVVNTMKYIEERVTRVIEIWGEDDFGEFDLPADPKGQDNLDKTVTRAPQNVERVSQDEIDQIFSQEEIDALFD
;
A
#
# COMPACT_ATOMS: atom_id res chain seq x y z
N MET A 1 30.17 -20.16 -18.05
CA MET A 1 30.29 -21.63 -18.14
C MET A 1 28.95 -22.24 -17.76
N SER A 2 28.06 -22.42 -18.74
CA SER A 2 26.70 -22.90 -18.50
C SER A 2 26.64 -24.41 -18.71
N ARG A 3 26.34 -25.14 -17.63
CA ARG A 3 26.15 -26.59 -17.61
C ARG A 3 24.91 -26.94 -18.45
N GLN A 4 25.11 -27.57 -19.59
CA GLN A 4 24.03 -28.15 -20.39
C GLN A 4 23.67 -29.51 -19.77
N GLY A 5 22.59 -29.53 -18.98
CA GLY A 5 22.05 -30.77 -18.42
C GLY A 5 21.50 -31.65 -19.53
N SER A 6 22.12 -32.81 -19.73
CA SER A 6 21.56 -33.88 -20.55
C SER A 6 20.20 -34.29 -19.95
N LYS A 7 19.10 -33.93 -20.62
CA LYS A 7 17.73 -34.35 -20.22
C LYS A 7 17.72 -35.88 -20.25
N LYS A 8 17.65 -36.50 -19.07
CA LYS A 8 17.54 -37.95 -18.92
C LYS A 8 16.21 -38.38 -19.52
N LEU A 9 16.26 -39.10 -20.65
CA LEU A 9 15.09 -39.70 -21.28
C LEU A 9 14.38 -40.60 -20.25
N PHE A 10 13.07 -40.43 -20.10
CA PHE A 10 12.28 -41.24 -19.17
C PHE A 10 12.23 -42.69 -19.66
N THR A 11 12.14 -43.65 -18.73
CA THR A 11 12.16 -45.10 -18.99
C THR A 11 11.16 -45.58 -20.06
N ALA A 12 10.09 -44.82 -20.28
CA ALA A 12 9.11 -45.06 -21.34
C ALA A 12 9.63 -44.68 -22.75
N GLU A 13 10.31 -43.54 -22.90
CA GLU A 13 10.92 -43.11 -24.17
C GLU A 13 12.08 -44.03 -24.57
N LEU A 14 12.91 -44.44 -23.60
CA LEU A 14 14.02 -45.34 -23.88
C LEU A 14 13.52 -46.73 -24.34
N ARG A 15 12.40 -47.21 -23.79
CA ARG A 15 11.76 -48.46 -24.25
C ARG A 15 11.18 -48.34 -25.65
N LEU A 16 10.60 -47.21 -26.00
CA LEU A 16 10.04 -46.99 -27.34
C LEU A 16 11.14 -46.94 -28.39
N LEU A 17 12.24 -46.24 -28.10
CA LEU A 17 13.38 -46.12 -29.01
C LEU A 17 14.05 -47.48 -29.24
N ASN A 18 14.26 -48.25 -28.18
CA ASN A 18 14.85 -49.60 -28.27
C ASN A 18 13.90 -50.59 -28.99
N LYS A 19 12.58 -50.40 -28.87
CA LYS A 19 11.59 -51.21 -29.59
C LYS A 19 11.53 -50.86 -31.08
N LEU A 20 11.67 -49.57 -31.42
CA LEU A 20 11.80 -49.07 -32.80
C LEU A 20 13.11 -49.55 -33.46
N GLU A 21 14.21 -49.53 -32.71
CA GLU A 21 15.51 -50.03 -33.16
C GLU A 21 15.46 -51.57 -33.39
N SER A 22 14.82 -52.33 -32.49
CA SER A 22 14.59 -53.76 -32.69
C SER A 22 13.67 -54.10 -33.87
N MET A 23 12.71 -53.22 -34.19
CA MET A 23 11.82 -53.39 -35.35
C MET A 23 12.53 -53.06 -36.65
N SER A 24 13.49 -52.13 -36.63
CA SER A 24 14.39 -51.81 -37.75
C SER A 24 15.32 -52.98 -38.08
N ASP A 25 15.88 -53.65 -37.06
CA ASP A 25 16.82 -54.76 -37.28
C ASP A 25 16.17 -56.04 -37.80
N ILE A 26 14.90 -56.29 -37.46
CA ILE A 26 14.14 -57.45 -38.00
C ILE A 26 13.91 -57.34 -39.52
N VAL A 27 13.95 -56.13 -40.09
CA VAL A 27 13.75 -55.88 -41.53
C VAL A 27 15.05 -56.03 -42.34
N SER A 28 16.23 -56.09 -41.69
CA SER A 28 17.53 -56.12 -42.37
C SER A 28 18.13 -57.52 -42.58
N MET A 29 17.39 -58.61 -42.31
CA MET A 29 17.86 -59.96 -42.60
C MET A 29 17.67 -60.35 -44.09
N PRO A 30 18.72 -60.76 -44.82
CA PRO A 30 18.57 -61.35 -46.14
C PRO A 30 17.91 -62.73 -46.04
N LEU A 31 16.80 -62.94 -46.75
CA LEU A 31 16.17 -64.26 -46.90
C LEU A 31 17.09 -65.20 -47.70
N PRO A 32 17.23 -66.49 -47.32
CA PRO A 32 17.98 -67.47 -48.12
C PRO A 32 17.22 -67.81 -49.40
N ALA A 33 17.95 -67.94 -50.52
CA ALA A 33 17.40 -68.23 -51.84
C ALA A 33 16.65 -69.58 -51.90
N PRO A 34 15.53 -69.68 -52.64
CA PRO A 34 14.79 -70.93 -52.75
C PRO A 34 15.45 -71.87 -53.77
N ALA A 35 15.77 -73.09 -53.34
CA ALA A 35 16.07 -74.21 -54.22
C ALA A 35 14.78 -74.68 -54.91
N ALA A 36 14.85 -74.90 -56.21
CA ALA A 36 13.74 -75.34 -57.05
C ALA A 36 13.33 -76.78 -56.74
N ASP A 37 12.03 -77.04 -56.53
CA ASP A 37 11.26 -78.08 -57.23
C ASP A 37 9.74 -77.99 -56.91
N GLY A 38 8.91 -78.23 -57.93
CA GLY A 38 7.58 -78.84 -57.80
C GLY A 38 6.36 -78.03 -57.33
N GLY A 39 5.58 -77.50 -58.30
CA GLY A 39 4.13 -77.74 -58.34
C GLY A 39 3.13 -76.71 -57.77
N ALA A 40 2.28 -76.22 -58.69
CA ALA A 40 0.87 -75.80 -58.50
C ALA A 40 0.52 -74.41 -57.89
N THR A 41 0.25 -73.48 -58.81
CA THR A 41 -0.88 -72.51 -58.83
C THR A 41 -1.28 -71.81 -57.52
N GLY A 42 -0.58 -70.72 -57.20
CA GLY A 42 -1.02 -69.71 -56.20
C GLY A 42 -0.12 -68.46 -56.06
N GLY A 43 0.88 -68.25 -56.92
CA GLY A 43 1.96 -67.28 -56.69
C GLY A 43 1.76 -65.84 -57.18
N ALA A 44 0.79 -65.59 -58.06
CA ALA A 44 0.56 -64.24 -58.62
C ALA A 44 -0.17 -63.30 -57.66
N ASP A 45 -1.07 -63.82 -56.83
CA ASP A 45 -1.91 -63.03 -55.91
C ASP A 45 -1.13 -62.62 -54.64
N MET A 46 -0.29 -63.51 -54.10
CA MET A 46 0.51 -63.23 -52.91
C MET A 46 1.64 -62.21 -53.17
N SER A 47 2.23 -62.20 -54.36
CA SER A 47 3.27 -61.22 -54.71
C SER A 47 2.68 -59.82 -54.96
N SER A 48 1.49 -59.73 -55.55
CA SER A 48 0.76 -58.48 -55.70
C SER A 48 0.32 -57.92 -54.35
N LEU A 49 -0.13 -58.79 -53.44
CA LEU A 49 -0.47 -58.43 -52.07
C LEU A 49 0.77 -57.93 -51.30
N HIS A 50 1.92 -58.58 -51.47
CA HIS A 50 3.16 -58.16 -50.82
C HIS A 50 3.62 -56.78 -51.29
N ASN A 51 3.58 -56.50 -52.60
CA ASN A 51 3.91 -55.18 -53.13
C ASN A 51 2.93 -54.10 -52.65
N ALA A 52 1.63 -54.39 -52.59
CA ALA A 52 0.65 -53.45 -52.06
C ALA A 52 0.85 -53.15 -50.56
N ILE A 53 1.31 -54.14 -49.78
CA ILE A 53 1.67 -53.97 -48.38
C ILE A 53 2.96 -53.14 -48.23
N GLU A 54 3.94 -53.35 -49.11
CA GLU A 54 5.19 -52.58 -49.12
C GLU A 54 4.92 -51.11 -49.47
N ASP A 55 4.08 -50.85 -50.48
CA ASP A 55 3.67 -49.50 -50.87
C ASP A 55 2.87 -48.81 -49.75
N LEU A 56 1.90 -49.50 -49.16
CA LEU A 56 1.12 -48.96 -48.02
C LEU A 56 2.01 -48.69 -46.80
N LYS A 57 3.04 -49.52 -46.57
CA LYS A 57 4.02 -49.32 -45.50
C LYS A 57 4.88 -48.07 -45.76
N VAL A 58 5.31 -47.83 -46.99
CA VAL A 58 6.07 -46.63 -47.36
C VAL A 58 5.23 -45.37 -47.19
N GLU A 59 3.98 -45.40 -47.64
CA GLU A 59 3.02 -44.30 -47.47
C GLU A 59 2.76 -44.01 -45.99
N LEU A 60 2.46 -45.05 -45.20
CA LEU A 60 2.21 -44.90 -43.77
C LEU A 60 3.44 -44.38 -43.00
N LEU A 61 4.65 -44.82 -43.36
CA LEU A 61 5.88 -44.31 -42.74
C LEU A 61 6.18 -42.87 -43.13
N SER A 62 5.82 -42.45 -44.34
CA SER A 62 5.89 -41.06 -44.78
C SER A 62 4.94 -40.18 -43.97
N ASP A 63 3.69 -40.61 -43.81
CA ASP A 63 2.67 -39.88 -43.05
C ASP A 63 3.05 -39.79 -41.56
N ILE A 64 3.53 -40.88 -40.96
CA ILE A 64 4.02 -40.87 -39.58
C ILE A 64 5.19 -39.89 -39.42
N ARG A 65 6.11 -39.83 -40.40
CA ARG A 65 7.23 -38.88 -40.36
C ARG A 65 6.75 -37.43 -40.40
N ILE A 66 5.80 -37.11 -41.29
CA ILE A 66 5.23 -35.76 -41.41
C ILE A 66 4.51 -35.38 -40.11
N MET A 67 3.70 -36.28 -39.57
CA MET A 67 3.02 -36.07 -38.29
C MET A 67 4.01 -35.85 -37.14
N MET A 68 5.10 -36.61 -37.07
CA MET A 68 6.14 -36.43 -36.05
C MET A 68 6.86 -35.08 -36.18
N GLU A 69 7.15 -34.62 -37.39
CA GLU A 69 7.75 -33.30 -37.62
C GLU A 69 6.80 -32.16 -37.26
N GLU A 70 5.52 -32.30 -37.55
CA GLU A 70 4.49 -31.32 -37.18
C GLU A 70 4.30 -31.25 -35.67
N GLN A 71 4.19 -32.41 -34.99
CA GLN A 71 4.14 -32.49 -33.53
C GLN A 71 5.38 -31.88 -32.87
N LYS A 72 6.57 -32.12 -33.43
CA LYS A 72 7.81 -31.51 -32.93
C LYS A 72 7.83 -29.99 -33.08
N LYS A 73 7.30 -29.45 -34.19
CA LYS A 73 7.19 -28.01 -34.41
C LYS A 73 6.17 -27.37 -33.46
N LEU A 74 5.04 -28.02 -33.22
CA LEU A 74 4.03 -27.54 -32.28
C LEU A 74 4.55 -27.51 -30.84
N ASN A 75 5.23 -28.57 -30.40
CA ASN A 75 5.83 -28.61 -29.06
C ASN A 75 6.95 -27.57 -28.89
N ALA A 76 7.79 -27.36 -29.91
CA ALA A 76 8.83 -26.34 -29.86
C ALA A 76 8.25 -24.90 -29.80
N ARG A 77 7.14 -24.65 -30.51
CA ARG A 77 6.42 -23.37 -30.43
C ARG A 77 5.77 -23.17 -29.06
N ALA A 78 5.16 -24.21 -28.50
CA ALA A 78 4.59 -24.15 -27.15
C ALA A 78 5.66 -23.85 -26.09
N ASP A 79 6.83 -24.52 -26.16
CA ASP A 79 7.97 -24.25 -25.26
C ASP A 79 8.51 -22.81 -25.39
N ASP A 80 8.52 -22.24 -26.61
CA ASP A 80 8.96 -20.86 -26.86
C ASP A 80 7.93 -19.83 -26.37
N GLU A 81 6.63 -20.07 -26.60
CA GLU A 81 5.52 -19.23 -26.12
C GLU A 81 5.46 -19.20 -24.58
N ASP A 82 5.53 -20.37 -23.92
CA ASP A 82 5.56 -20.48 -22.46
C ASP A 82 6.79 -19.77 -21.85
N GLN A 83 7.95 -19.80 -22.53
CA GLN A 83 9.14 -19.07 -22.09
C GLN A 83 9.03 -17.56 -22.26
N ASP A 84 8.38 -17.10 -23.31
CA ASP A 84 8.18 -15.67 -23.56
C ASP A 84 7.16 -15.07 -22.60
N ASP A 85 6.10 -15.81 -22.25
CA ASP A 85 5.15 -15.43 -21.20
C ASP A 85 5.83 -15.32 -19.82
N ALA A 86 6.62 -16.33 -19.42
CA ALA A 86 7.38 -16.28 -18.16
C ALA A 86 8.39 -15.11 -18.11
N ARG A 87 9.00 -14.74 -19.24
CA ARG A 87 9.88 -13.58 -19.34
C ARG A 87 9.13 -12.26 -19.22
N ASN A 88 7.92 -12.19 -19.78
CA ASN A 88 7.06 -11.02 -19.68
C ASN A 88 6.57 -10.82 -18.24
N GLU A 89 6.11 -11.88 -17.57
CA GLU A 89 5.75 -11.85 -16.14
C GLU A 89 6.93 -11.39 -15.26
N LEU A 90 8.13 -11.92 -15.49
CA LEU A 90 9.32 -11.51 -14.75
C LEU A 90 9.67 -10.03 -14.99
N ARG A 91 9.47 -9.51 -16.21
CA ARG A 91 9.67 -8.09 -16.52
C ARG A 91 8.64 -7.21 -15.84
N MET A 92 7.37 -7.63 -15.79
CA MET A 92 6.31 -6.93 -15.07
C MET A 92 6.63 -6.89 -13.58
N LEU A 93 6.92 -8.03 -12.96
CA LEU A 93 7.29 -8.12 -11.54
C LEU A 93 8.51 -7.25 -11.21
N LYS A 94 9.54 -7.25 -12.06
CA LYS A 94 10.71 -6.37 -11.87
C LYS A 94 10.35 -4.89 -11.93
N THR A 95 9.39 -4.53 -12.78
CA THR A 95 8.90 -3.16 -12.90
C THR A 95 8.09 -2.77 -11.67
N GLU A 96 7.23 -3.65 -11.17
CA GLU A 96 6.47 -3.46 -9.93
C GLU A 96 7.38 -3.34 -8.71
N ILE A 97 8.40 -4.20 -8.57
CA ILE A 97 9.38 -4.11 -7.48
C ILE A 97 10.13 -2.78 -7.51
N ARG A 98 10.47 -2.27 -8.70
CA ARG A 98 11.09 -0.94 -8.83
C ARG A 98 10.13 0.18 -8.46
N ALA A 99 8.87 0.08 -8.85
CA ALA A 99 7.85 1.05 -8.47
C ALA A 99 7.68 1.08 -6.94
N LEU A 100 7.63 -0.09 -6.30
CA LEU A 100 7.57 -0.22 -4.84
C LEU A 100 8.82 0.37 -4.17
N ALA A 101 10.02 0.07 -4.68
CA ALA A 101 11.26 0.63 -4.16
C ALA A 101 11.29 2.17 -4.24
N ASN A 102 10.82 2.73 -5.36
CA ASN A 102 10.71 4.18 -5.51
C ASN A 102 9.70 4.78 -4.51
N SER A 103 8.54 4.14 -4.33
CA SER A 103 7.54 4.57 -3.36
C SER A 103 8.08 4.55 -1.93
N ILE A 104 8.84 3.52 -1.55
CA ILE A 104 9.51 3.44 -0.24
C ILE A 104 10.51 4.60 -0.06
N GLN A 105 11.28 4.93 -1.10
CA GLN A 105 12.23 6.04 -1.05
C GLN A 105 11.53 7.40 -0.89
N GLU A 106 10.38 7.59 -1.56
CA GLU A 106 9.56 8.79 -1.39
C GLU A 106 8.99 8.87 0.03
N THR A 107 8.42 7.78 0.56
CA THR A 107 7.95 7.71 1.95
C THR A 107 9.07 7.97 2.96
N LYS A 108 10.27 7.42 2.75
CA LYS A 108 11.44 7.71 3.60
C LYS A 108 11.78 9.19 3.62
N ARG A 109 11.75 9.84 2.46
CA ARG A 109 11.98 11.29 2.34
C ARG A 109 10.93 12.10 3.08
N GLU A 110 9.65 11.73 2.97
CA GLU A 110 8.56 12.41 3.69
C GLU A 110 8.68 12.26 5.22
N ILE A 111 9.05 11.07 5.69
CA ILE A 111 9.30 10.80 7.11
C ILE A 111 10.51 11.60 7.61
N ALA A 112 11.61 11.63 6.85
CA ALA A 112 12.77 12.47 7.17
C ALA A 112 12.39 13.95 7.23
N ALA A 113 11.52 14.41 6.33
CA ALA A 113 11.01 15.78 6.35
C ALA A 113 10.19 16.09 7.61
N LEU A 114 9.46 15.13 8.17
CA LEU A 114 8.71 15.29 9.42
C LEU A 114 9.61 15.28 10.66
N TYR A 115 10.69 14.50 10.61
CA TYR A 115 11.61 14.33 11.73
C TYR A 115 12.65 15.46 11.84
N THR A 116 13.17 15.91 10.70
CA THR A 116 14.21 16.94 10.65
C THR A 116 13.60 18.31 10.88
N ALA A 117 14.03 19.00 11.93
CA ALA A 117 13.64 20.38 12.16
C ALA A 117 14.48 21.35 11.32
N PRO A 118 13.90 22.49 10.90
CA PRO A 118 14.67 23.56 10.28
C PRO A 118 15.64 24.16 11.32
N ASP A 119 16.91 24.28 10.94
CA ASP A 119 18.07 24.93 11.59
C ASP A 119 18.10 25.02 13.14
N ASP A 120 19.15 24.46 13.74
CA ASP A 120 19.66 24.72 15.10
C ASP A 120 18.68 24.51 16.28
N SER A 121 17.54 23.87 16.04
CA SER A 121 16.62 23.43 17.08
C SER A 121 16.94 22.00 17.50
N SER A 122 17.19 21.77 18.79
CA SER A 122 17.62 20.48 19.36
C SER A 122 16.50 19.42 19.43
N GLY A 123 15.49 19.50 18.56
CA GLY A 123 14.32 18.61 18.60
C GLY A 123 13.64 18.46 17.24
N THR A 124 12.78 17.46 17.13
CA THR A 124 12.00 17.16 15.92
C THR A 124 10.94 18.22 15.64
N ARG A 125 10.59 18.46 14.36
CA ARG A 125 9.50 19.39 13.99
C ARG A 125 8.18 19.09 14.71
N LEU A 126 7.84 17.81 14.90
CA LEU A 126 6.66 17.41 15.67
C LEU A 126 6.71 17.88 17.13
N ASN A 127 7.89 17.87 17.76
CA ASN A 127 8.07 18.37 19.13
C ASN A 127 7.88 19.88 19.22
N ILE A 128 8.31 20.63 18.20
CA ILE A 128 8.11 22.08 18.13
C ILE A 128 6.62 22.40 18.05
N VAL A 129 5.91 21.79 17.09
CA VAL A 129 4.47 22.01 16.90
C VAL A 129 3.67 21.60 18.13
N LYS A 130 4.05 20.50 18.78
CA LYS A 130 3.45 20.07 20.05
C LYS A 130 3.64 21.12 21.14
N GLY A 131 4.86 21.61 21.33
CA GLY A 131 5.16 22.64 22.33
C GLY A 131 4.42 23.96 22.07
N GLU A 132 4.30 24.37 20.81
CA GLU A 132 3.48 25.52 20.42
C GLU A 132 2.00 25.31 20.76
N LEU A 133 1.45 24.12 20.48
CA LEU A 133 0.05 23.81 20.77
C LEU A 133 -0.22 23.76 22.28
N ASP A 134 0.67 23.17 23.07
CA ASP A 134 0.60 23.19 24.54
C ASP A 134 0.66 24.64 25.08
N SER A 135 1.52 25.49 24.51
CA SER A 135 1.59 26.90 24.87
C SER A 135 0.31 27.66 24.51
N VAL A 136 -0.35 27.33 23.40
CA VAL A 136 -1.64 27.93 23.03
C VAL A 136 -2.71 27.54 24.04
N VAL A 137 -2.78 26.27 24.46
CA VAL A 137 -3.72 25.82 25.49
C VAL A 137 -3.50 26.60 26.78
N ALA A 138 -2.26 26.63 27.29
CA ALA A 138 -1.93 27.35 28.52
C ALA A 138 -2.29 28.84 28.44
N ALA A 139 -1.95 29.51 27.33
CA ALA A 139 -2.29 30.92 27.12
C ALA A 139 -3.82 31.15 27.08
N THR A 140 -4.59 30.22 26.51
CA THR A 140 -6.05 30.31 26.51
C THR A 140 -6.67 30.07 27.89
N GLU A 141 -6.14 29.12 28.67
CA GLU A 141 -6.56 28.86 30.05
C GLU A 141 -6.31 30.09 30.93
N ASP A 142 -5.11 30.68 30.85
CA ASP A 142 -4.75 31.89 31.58
C ASP A 142 -5.63 33.09 31.18
N ALA A 143 -5.91 33.25 29.88
CA ALA A 143 -6.79 34.29 29.39
C ALA A 143 -8.22 34.11 29.93
N THR A 144 -8.74 32.88 29.93
CA THR A 144 -10.07 32.58 30.50
C THR A 144 -10.11 32.82 32.01
N ALA A 145 -9.09 32.41 32.76
CA ALA A 145 -9.00 32.69 34.19
C ALA A 145 -9.05 34.21 34.49
N ASN A 146 -8.30 35.02 33.73
CA ASN A 146 -8.32 36.47 33.85
C ASN A 146 -9.69 37.09 33.49
N ILE A 147 -10.37 36.55 32.46
CA ILE A 147 -11.72 36.98 32.10
C ILE A 147 -12.69 36.70 33.25
N LEU A 148 -12.67 35.49 33.81
CA LEU A 148 -13.54 35.09 34.91
C LEU A 148 -13.29 35.93 36.17
N GLU A 149 -12.03 36.17 36.54
CA GLU A 149 -11.69 37.05 37.67
C GLU A 149 -12.20 38.50 37.45
N THR A 150 -12.11 39.00 36.22
CA THR A 150 -12.61 40.34 35.88
C THR A 150 -14.14 40.40 35.97
N VAL A 151 -14.81 39.33 35.54
CA VAL A 151 -16.28 39.20 35.59
C VAL A 151 -16.78 39.08 37.03
N GLU A 152 -16.06 38.36 37.90
CA GLU A 152 -16.35 38.33 39.36
C GLU A 152 -16.25 39.73 39.99
N LYS A 153 -15.27 40.54 39.59
CA LYS A 153 -15.16 41.93 40.05
C LYS A 153 -16.34 42.78 39.55
N ILE A 154 -16.79 42.56 38.31
CA ILE A 154 -17.96 43.24 37.76
C ILE A 154 -19.22 42.86 38.56
N ASP A 155 -19.39 41.57 38.89
CA ASP A 155 -20.51 41.08 39.71
C ASP A 155 -20.55 41.76 41.09
N ALA A 156 -19.40 41.82 41.76
CA ALA A 156 -19.29 42.49 43.06
C ALA A 156 -19.64 43.98 42.97
N VAL A 157 -19.21 44.67 41.91
CA VAL A 157 -19.55 46.08 41.68
C VAL A 157 -21.04 46.25 41.38
N ALA A 158 -21.64 45.37 40.56
CA ALA A 158 -23.07 45.38 40.28
C ALA A 158 -23.89 45.19 41.56
N HIS A 159 -23.48 44.28 42.43
CA HIS A 159 -24.15 44.05 43.71
C HIS A 159 -24.05 45.26 44.65
N ASN A 160 -22.91 45.96 44.65
CA ASN A 160 -22.75 47.22 45.39
C ASN A 160 -23.67 48.33 44.83
N ILE A 161 -23.78 48.45 43.50
CA ILE A 161 -24.70 49.40 42.85
C ILE A 161 -26.14 49.10 43.26
N ARG A 162 -26.54 47.83 43.22
CA ARG A 162 -27.88 47.37 43.63
C ARG A 162 -28.20 47.75 45.07
N SER A 163 -27.24 47.55 45.99
CA SER A 163 -27.40 47.88 47.41
C SER A 163 -27.43 49.39 47.69
N ALA A 164 -26.75 50.20 46.89
CA ALA A 164 -26.70 51.65 47.03
C ALA A 164 -27.73 52.41 46.16
N ALA A 165 -28.51 51.69 45.35
CA ALA A 165 -29.42 52.26 44.38
C ALA A 165 -30.53 53.08 45.06
N PRO A 166 -30.80 54.31 44.59
CA PRO A 166 -31.81 55.19 45.19
C PRO A 166 -33.25 54.88 44.73
N ASP A 167 -33.41 54.11 43.65
CA ASP A 167 -34.68 53.84 42.99
C ASP A 167 -34.69 52.49 42.26
N ASP A 168 -35.89 51.98 41.96
CA ASP A 168 -36.12 50.68 41.32
C ASP A 168 -35.52 50.57 39.91
N TYR A 169 -35.42 51.68 39.17
CA TYR A 169 -34.82 51.65 37.83
C TYR A 169 -33.31 51.42 37.90
N THR A 170 -32.61 52.09 38.83
CA THR A 170 -31.18 51.86 39.07
C THR A 170 -30.92 50.44 39.60
N GLN A 171 -31.84 49.87 40.41
CA GLN A 171 -31.75 48.46 40.80
C GLN A 171 -31.92 47.51 39.61
N GLY A 172 -32.88 47.77 38.73
CA GLY A 172 -33.09 46.97 37.52
C GLY A 172 -31.85 46.93 36.61
N LEU A 173 -31.15 48.06 36.45
CA LEU A 173 -29.89 48.10 35.69
C LEU A 173 -28.78 47.25 36.34
N ALA A 174 -28.74 47.17 37.67
CA ALA A 174 -27.78 46.32 38.36
C ALA A 174 -28.11 44.83 38.19
N ASP A 175 -29.40 44.48 38.23
CA ASP A 175 -29.87 43.12 37.95
C ASP A 175 -29.55 42.71 36.50
N ASP A 176 -29.72 43.60 35.52
CA ASP A 176 -29.32 43.37 34.13
C ASP A 176 -27.82 43.07 33.98
N ILE A 177 -26.96 43.73 34.78
CA ILE A 177 -25.51 43.45 34.78
C ILE A 177 -25.23 42.06 35.34
N VAL A 178 -25.89 41.68 36.44
CA VAL A 178 -25.74 40.33 37.02
C VAL A 178 -26.16 39.25 36.03
N ASP A 179 -27.27 39.45 35.31
CA ASP A 179 -27.73 38.54 34.25
C ASP A 179 -26.71 38.42 33.09
N LEU A 180 -26.05 39.52 32.72
CA LEU A 180 -24.98 39.51 31.72
C LEU A 180 -23.74 38.75 32.22
N VAL A 181 -23.39 38.91 33.50
CA VAL A 181 -22.28 38.18 34.13
C VAL A 181 -22.55 36.67 34.10
N VAL A 182 -23.76 36.23 34.45
CA VAL A 182 -24.16 34.80 34.37
C VAL A 182 -23.98 34.24 32.95
N LYS A 183 -24.39 34.99 31.92
CA LYS A 183 -24.21 34.57 30.51
C LYS A 183 -22.73 34.42 30.12
N VAL A 184 -21.84 35.24 30.68
CA VAL A 184 -20.39 35.10 30.44
C VAL A 184 -19.86 33.83 31.10
N PHE A 185 -20.25 33.53 32.35
CA PHE A 185 -19.89 32.26 33.01
C PHE A 185 -20.33 31.03 32.20
N GLU A 186 -21.57 31.03 31.70
CA GLU A 186 -22.08 29.94 30.86
C GLU A 186 -21.31 29.80 29.55
N SER A 187 -20.93 30.92 28.93
CA SER A 187 -20.17 30.93 27.67
C SER A 187 -18.74 30.43 27.85
N CYS A 188 -18.10 30.74 28.98
CA CYS A 188 -16.75 30.27 29.30
C CYS A 188 -16.69 28.76 29.58
N ASN A 189 -17.81 28.10 29.91
CA ASN A 189 -17.88 26.65 30.08
C ASN A 189 -17.52 25.88 28.79
N PHE A 190 -17.68 26.48 27.61
CA PHE A 190 -17.28 25.88 26.34
C PHE A 190 -15.75 25.77 26.18
N GLN A 191 -14.96 26.55 26.92
CA GLN A 191 -13.49 26.53 26.84
C GLN A 191 -12.90 25.21 27.37
N ASP A 192 -13.52 24.59 28.38
CA ASP A 192 -13.08 23.28 28.89
C ASP A 192 -13.15 22.20 27.80
N LEU A 193 -14.21 22.20 26.99
CA LEU A 193 -14.34 21.28 25.85
C LEU A 193 -13.26 21.54 24.78
N THR A 194 -12.93 22.80 24.51
CA THR A 194 -11.85 23.16 23.58
C THR A 194 -10.49 22.70 24.12
N GLY A 195 -10.19 22.89 25.40
CA GLY A 195 -8.97 22.42 26.04
C GLY A 195 -8.82 20.89 25.95
N GLN A 196 -9.90 20.15 26.23
CA GLN A 196 -9.94 18.69 26.07
C GLN A 196 -9.70 18.24 24.62
N ARG A 197 -10.35 18.89 23.64
CA ARG A 197 -10.16 18.58 22.21
C ARG A 197 -8.72 18.83 21.76
N ILE A 198 -8.12 19.94 22.16
CA ILE A 198 -6.72 20.22 21.83
C ILE A 198 -5.80 19.19 22.50
N THR A 199 -6.06 18.84 23.76
CA THR A 199 -5.31 17.79 24.46
C THR A 199 -5.39 16.44 23.73
N LYS A 200 -6.55 16.06 23.19
CA LYS A 200 -6.68 14.87 22.32
C LYS A 200 -5.80 14.98 21.08
N VAL A 201 -5.80 16.12 20.39
CA VAL A 201 -4.94 16.36 19.21
C VAL A 201 -3.45 16.23 19.56
N VAL A 202 -3.02 16.83 20.68
CA VAL A 202 -1.65 16.71 21.19
C VAL A 202 -1.26 15.25 21.43
N ASN A 203 -2.14 14.47 22.05
CA ASN A 203 -1.90 13.05 22.29
C ASN A 203 -1.82 12.23 20.99
N THR A 204 -2.66 12.53 20.00
CA THR A 204 -2.58 11.90 18.67
C THR A 204 -1.25 12.24 17.97
N MET A 205 -0.80 13.49 18.07
CA MET A 205 0.51 13.89 17.52
C MET A 205 1.66 13.12 18.19
N LYS A 206 1.58 12.93 19.51
CA LYS A 206 2.56 12.13 20.26
C LYS A 206 2.59 10.66 19.79
N TYR A 207 1.41 10.08 19.55
CA TYR A 207 1.31 8.73 18.99
C TYR A 207 1.94 8.63 17.59
N ILE A 208 1.72 9.63 16.73
CA ILE A 208 2.33 9.69 15.40
C ILE A 208 3.86 9.79 15.52
N GLU A 209 4.36 10.63 16.43
CA GLU A 209 5.80 10.79 16.69
C GLU A 209 6.47 9.48 17.11
N GLU A 210 5.86 8.73 18.03
CA GLU A 210 6.38 7.42 18.46
C GLU A 210 6.45 6.42 17.30
N ARG A 211 5.46 6.47 16.41
CA ARG A 211 5.36 5.56 15.26
C ARG A 211 6.39 5.93 14.18
N VAL A 212 6.57 7.22 13.93
CA VAL A 212 7.65 7.75 13.06
C VAL A 212 9.01 7.34 13.60
N THR A 213 9.25 7.50 14.92
CA THR A 213 10.50 7.10 15.56
C THR A 213 10.75 5.60 15.39
N ARG A 214 9.74 4.75 15.59
CA ARG A 214 9.87 3.30 15.33
C ARG A 214 10.22 2.98 13.88
N VAL A 215 9.64 3.68 12.90
CA VAL A 215 9.98 3.47 11.48
C VAL A 215 11.44 3.85 11.21
N ILE A 216 11.91 4.94 11.83
CA ILE A 216 13.31 5.35 11.72
C ILE A 216 14.24 4.30 12.35
N GLU A 217 13.91 3.80 13.54
CA GLU A 217 14.67 2.73 14.22
C GLU A 217 14.75 1.43 13.39
N ILE A 218 13.67 1.04 12.70
CA ILE A 218 13.62 -0.18 11.88
C ILE A 218 14.56 -0.08 10.66
N TRP A 219 14.63 1.09 10.01
CA TRP A 219 15.47 1.28 8.83
C TRP A 219 16.90 1.73 9.16
N GLY A 220 17.12 2.30 10.35
CA GLY A 220 18.39 2.84 10.80
C GLY A 220 18.56 4.32 10.42
N GLU A 221 19.21 5.10 11.29
CA GLU A 221 19.37 6.55 11.10
C GLU A 221 20.18 6.91 9.83
N ASP A 222 21.15 6.07 9.45
CA ASP A 222 21.98 6.25 8.26
C ASP A 222 21.16 6.26 6.95
N ASP A 223 20.02 5.56 6.93
CA ASP A 223 19.14 5.42 5.77
C ASP A 223 18.30 6.70 5.49
N PHE A 224 18.33 7.68 6.41
CA PHE A 224 17.62 8.95 6.29
C PHE A 224 18.54 10.18 6.18
N GLY A 225 19.85 10.03 6.36
CA GLY A 225 20.81 11.14 6.32
C GLY A 225 21.12 11.70 4.93
N GLU A 226 20.72 11.02 3.86
CA GLU A 226 21.03 11.40 2.47
C GLU A 226 19.94 12.24 1.77
N PHE A 227 18.82 12.52 2.42
CA PHE A 227 17.74 13.26 1.75
C PHE A 227 18.01 14.78 1.73
N ASP A 228 18.06 15.36 0.53
CA ASP A 228 17.98 16.82 0.35
C ASP A 228 16.54 17.26 0.65
N LEU A 229 16.33 17.65 1.91
CA LEU A 229 15.03 18.08 2.43
C LEU A 229 14.83 19.58 2.16
N PRO A 230 13.65 19.99 1.66
CA PRO A 230 13.33 21.41 1.55
C PRO A 230 13.37 22.07 2.94
N ALA A 231 14.03 23.20 3.06
CA ALA A 231 14.12 23.97 4.32
C ALA A 231 12.75 24.44 4.85
N ASP A 232 11.73 24.52 3.99
CA ASP A 232 10.36 24.88 4.35
C ASP A 232 9.36 24.12 3.44
N PRO A 233 8.64 23.10 3.96
CA PRO A 233 7.52 22.51 3.24
C PRO A 233 6.32 23.44 3.38
N LYS A 234 6.26 24.48 2.52
CA LYS A 234 5.10 25.35 2.30
C LYS A 234 4.43 25.86 3.58
N GLY A 235 5.00 26.92 4.18
CA GLY A 235 4.13 28.03 4.62
C GLY A 235 4.19 28.47 6.07
N GLN A 236 5.34 28.40 6.73
CA GLN A 236 5.53 29.18 7.97
C GLN A 236 5.28 30.69 7.73
N ASP A 237 5.56 31.21 6.53
CA ASP A 237 5.28 32.62 6.13
C ASP A 237 3.78 32.96 5.94
N ASN A 238 2.88 31.97 6.01
CA ASN A 238 1.44 32.16 5.86
C ASN A 238 0.63 31.95 7.14
N LEU A 239 1.25 31.46 8.22
CA LEU A 239 0.55 31.24 9.49
C LEU A 239 0.05 32.58 10.08
N ASP A 240 0.91 33.61 10.02
CA ASP A 240 0.63 34.96 10.54
C ASP A 240 -0.54 35.67 9.81
N LYS A 241 -0.75 35.33 8.53
CA LYS A 241 -1.85 35.89 7.70
C LYS A 241 -3.17 35.12 7.84
N THR A 242 -3.12 33.90 8.37
CA THR A 242 -4.27 32.99 8.41
C THR A 242 -4.94 32.98 9.79
N VAL A 243 -4.16 33.12 10.87
CA VAL A 243 -4.67 33.16 12.26
C VAL A 243 -5.49 34.45 12.54
N THR A 244 -5.30 35.51 11.75
CA THR A 244 -6.07 36.76 11.86
C THR A 244 -7.46 36.72 11.23
N ARG A 245 -7.87 35.60 10.62
CA ARG A 245 -9.23 35.40 10.12
C ARG A 245 -9.95 34.37 10.98
N ALA A 246 -10.77 34.84 11.91
CA ALA A 246 -11.76 34.00 12.57
C ALA A 246 -12.59 33.26 11.49
N PRO A 247 -12.75 31.92 11.57
CA PRO A 247 -13.51 31.18 10.58
C PRO A 247 -14.97 31.65 10.60
N GLN A 248 -15.39 32.32 9.53
CA GLN A 248 -16.72 32.94 9.45
C GLN A 248 -17.87 31.99 9.12
N ASN A 249 -17.62 30.70 8.93
CA ASN A 249 -18.69 29.71 8.76
C ASN A 249 -18.17 28.34 9.22
N VAL A 250 -18.52 27.97 10.45
CA VAL A 250 -18.44 26.57 10.87
C VAL A 250 -19.88 26.13 11.06
N GLU A 251 -20.40 25.42 10.06
CA GLU A 251 -21.51 24.52 10.26
C GLU A 251 -21.12 23.64 11.46
N ARG A 252 -21.86 23.75 12.58
CA ARG A 252 -21.53 23.06 13.82
C ARG A 252 -21.66 21.56 13.57
N VAL A 253 -20.55 20.90 13.27
CA VAL A 253 -20.47 19.44 13.29
C VAL A 253 -20.81 18.98 14.70
N SER A 254 -21.74 18.04 14.81
CA SER A 254 -22.22 17.55 16.10
C SER A 254 -21.14 16.71 16.79
N GLN A 255 -21.13 16.70 18.12
CA GLN A 255 -20.13 15.96 18.91
C GLN A 255 -20.16 14.46 18.59
N ASP A 256 -21.34 13.93 18.30
CA ASP A 256 -21.54 12.53 17.94
C ASP A 256 -20.85 12.18 16.61
N GLU A 257 -20.86 13.09 15.63
CA GLU A 257 -20.16 12.88 14.35
C GLU A 257 -18.63 12.92 14.52
N ILE A 258 -18.12 13.78 15.40
CA ILE A 258 -16.67 13.84 15.68
C ILE A 258 -16.22 12.57 16.41
N ASP A 259 -16.99 12.11 17.40
CA ASP A 259 -16.64 10.90 18.15
C ASP A 259 -16.80 9.63 17.30
N GLN A 260 -17.68 9.64 16.29
CA GLN A 260 -17.80 8.56 15.32
C GLN A 260 -16.56 8.48 14.41
N ILE A 261 -16.14 9.61 13.83
CA ILE A 261 -14.98 9.72 12.91
C ILE A 261 -13.65 9.34 13.57
N PHE A 262 -13.50 9.60 14.87
CA PHE A 262 -12.28 9.31 15.62
C PHE A 262 -12.44 8.16 16.61
N SER A 263 -13.46 7.32 16.41
CA SER A 263 -13.62 6.11 17.20
C SER A 263 -12.45 5.15 16.95
N GLN A 264 -12.04 4.45 18.00
CA GLN A 264 -10.96 3.46 17.94
C GLN A 264 -11.27 2.37 16.89
N GLU A 265 -12.56 2.05 16.70
CA GLU A 265 -13.05 1.08 15.72
C GLU A 265 -12.89 1.57 14.27
N GLU A 266 -13.17 2.85 13.96
CA GLU A 266 -12.92 3.39 12.61
C GLU A 266 -11.43 3.58 12.31
N ILE A 267 -10.63 3.95 13.32
CA ILE A 267 -9.17 4.04 13.20
C ILE A 267 -8.59 2.66 12.93
N ASP A 268 -9.02 1.63 13.65
CA ASP A 268 -8.54 0.26 13.45
C ASP A 268 -9.02 -0.30 12.10
N ALA A 269 -10.26 0.00 11.67
CA ALA A 269 -10.80 -0.41 10.37
C ALA A 269 -10.16 0.28 9.16
N LEU A 270 -9.46 1.40 9.34
CA LEU A 270 -8.71 2.07 8.27
C LEU A 270 -7.37 1.39 7.98
N PHE A 271 -6.88 0.56 8.91
CA PHE A 271 -5.55 -0.05 8.86
C PHE A 271 -5.55 -1.59 8.92
N ASP A 272 -6.73 -2.22 8.93
CA ASP A 272 -6.97 -3.64 8.60
C ASP A 272 -7.29 -3.82 7.10
#